data_AF-A0AAW8HC02-F1
#
_entry.id   AF-A0AAW8HC02-F1
#
_cell.length_a   1.000
_cell.length_b   1.000
_cell.length_c   1.000
_cell.angle_alpha   90.00
_cell.angle_beta   90.00
_cell.angle_gamma   90.00
#
_symmetry.space_group_name_H-M   'P 1'
#
loop_
_entity.id
_entity.type
_entity.pdbx_description
1 polymer ?
#
loop_
_entity_poly.entity_id
_entity_poly.type
_entity_poly.pdbx_seq_one_letter_code
_entity_poly.pdbx_strand_id
1 'polypeptide(L)'
;MKDDLAFFSPGYIFDVMHHLFSCKQHDYASRFILSSCEQWLSAELCGLINDKYHEESIGRFFCYNEDAKRDITFYVCDEHDEPEIKGHAEVKLIYPLHASKRKASINNLINKIVKCNHSEYPVEGWFFLVWNSYYEGNYTSNDFFSIVESEIQGAVSEEHEKTNSASYAIPQMVDFCDSKIKWRGRNISIKVKAIQVTFFSTNFSRYKNDEIESMLLIGRDRHGNEI
;
A
#
# COMPACT_ATOMS: atom_id res chain seq x y z
N MET A 1 22.44 -2.76 -15.10
CA MET A 1 21.26 -3.35 -15.78
C MET A 1 20.82 -4.72 -15.28
N LYS A 2 21.70 -5.69 -14.98
CA LYS A 2 21.28 -6.91 -14.23
C LYS A 2 20.99 -6.59 -12.75
N ASP A 3 21.65 -5.57 -12.21
CA ASP A 3 21.59 -5.21 -10.78
C ASP A 3 20.45 -4.23 -10.41
N ASP A 4 19.94 -3.43 -11.36
CA ASP A 4 18.95 -2.37 -11.06
C ASP A 4 17.53 -2.90 -10.79
N LEU A 5 17.23 -4.11 -11.26
CA LEU A 5 15.97 -4.82 -10.99
C LEU A 5 16.11 -5.84 -9.84
N ALA A 6 17.31 -5.96 -9.26
CA ALA A 6 17.58 -7.00 -8.28
C ALA A 6 16.85 -6.76 -6.95
N PHE A 7 16.51 -5.51 -6.60
CA PHE A 7 15.96 -5.21 -5.28
C PHE A 7 15.05 -3.98 -5.29
N PHE A 8 13.74 -4.20 -5.23
CA PHE A 8 12.85 -3.17 -4.71
C PHE A 8 12.87 -3.28 -3.20
N SER A 9 13.40 -2.27 -2.53
CA SER A 9 13.25 -2.17 -1.08
C SER A 9 11.76 -2.13 -0.74
N PRO A 10 11.38 -2.63 0.45
CA PRO A 10 10.02 -2.48 0.94
C PRO A 10 9.57 -1.01 0.85
N GLY A 11 8.35 -0.78 0.36
CA GLY A 11 7.77 0.55 0.14
C GLY A 11 8.15 1.22 -1.18
N TYR A 12 9.20 0.79 -1.88
CA TYR A 12 9.63 1.45 -3.12
C TYR A 12 8.54 1.45 -4.20
N ILE A 13 7.90 0.29 -4.43
CA ILE A 13 6.82 0.20 -5.43
C ILE A 13 5.61 1.04 -5.00
N PHE A 14 5.32 1.13 -3.70
CA PHE A 14 4.27 1.99 -3.17
C PHE A 14 4.54 3.47 -3.47
N ASP A 15 5.77 3.95 -3.26
CA ASP A 15 6.16 5.34 -3.56
C ASP A 15 6.08 5.65 -5.06
N VAL A 16 6.52 4.71 -5.90
CA VAL A 16 6.41 4.84 -7.36
C VAL A 16 4.96 4.89 -7.78
N MET A 17 4.12 4.02 -7.22
CA MET A 17 2.69 3.97 -7.48
C MET A 17 2.01 5.27 -7.03
N HIS A 18 2.34 5.79 -5.85
CA HIS A 18 1.86 7.08 -5.35
C HIS A 18 2.17 8.21 -6.33
N HIS A 19 3.41 8.27 -6.83
CA HIS A 19 3.82 9.26 -7.83
C HIS A 19 3.03 9.12 -9.14
N LEU A 20 2.98 7.91 -9.71
CA LEU A 20 2.25 7.63 -10.96
C LEU A 20 0.77 7.98 -10.87
N PHE A 21 0.13 7.66 -9.74
CA PHE A 21 -1.27 7.93 -9.54
C PHE A 21 -1.54 9.43 -9.36
N SER A 22 -0.66 10.15 -8.68
CA SER A 22 -0.81 11.60 -8.48
C SER A 22 -0.95 12.37 -9.81
N CYS A 23 -0.32 11.87 -10.88
CA CYS A 23 -0.43 12.42 -12.23
C CYS A 23 -1.79 12.14 -12.91
N LYS A 24 -2.54 11.13 -12.45
CA LYS A 24 -3.83 10.70 -13.01
C LYS A 24 -5.00 10.81 -12.02
N GLN A 25 -4.79 11.47 -10.88
CA GLN A 25 -5.76 11.49 -9.77
C GLN A 25 -7.16 11.98 -10.18
N HIS A 26 -7.26 12.93 -11.11
CA HIS A 26 -8.55 13.47 -11.56
C HIS A 26 -9.30 12.50 -12.48
N ASP A 27 -8.59 11.68 -13.26
CA ASP A 27 -9.19 10.69 -14.15
C ASP A 27 -9.87 9.58 -13.34
N TYR A 28 -9.28 9.24 -12.20
CA TYR A 28 -9.78 8.21 -11.30
C TYR A 28 -10.75 8.73 -10.23
N ALA A 29 -10.80 10.04 -9.97
CA ALA A 29 -11.63 10.62 -8.92
C ALA A 29 -13.08 10.12 -8.96
N SER A 30 -13.68 10.04 -10.15
CA SER A 30 -15.08 9.58 -10.31
C SER A 30 -15.33 8.14 -9.85
N ARG A 31 -14.31 7.27 -9.89
CA ARG A 31 -14.42 5.87 -9.49
C ARG A 31 -14.56 5.72 -7.97
N PHE A 32 -13.93 6.62 -7.21
CA PHE A 32 -13.95 6.63 -5.74
C PHE A 32 -15.27 7.07 -5.10
N ILE A 33 -16.26 7.46 -5.89
CA ILE A 33 -17.59 7.81 -5.37
C ILE A 33 -18.35 6.57 -4.90
N LEU A 34 -18.43 5.52 -5.73
CA LEU A 34 -19.34 4.38 -5.53
C LEU A 34 -18.87 3.06 -6.17
N SER A 35 -17.77 3.04 -6.92
CA SER A 35 -17.40 1.90 -7.78
C SER A 35 -16.05 1.28 -7.48
N SER A 36 -15.24 1.91 -6.63
CA SER A 36 -13.94 1.36 -6.24
C SER A 36 -14.11 0.19 -5.26
N CYS A 37 -13.71 -0.99 -5.72
CA CYS A 37 -13.44 -2.16 -4.90
C CYS A 37 -11.95 -2.52 -5.01
N GLU A 38 -11.48 -3.42 -4.14
CA GLU A 38 -10.09 -3.84 -4.10
C GLU A 38 -9.65 -4.41 -5.45
N GLN A 39 -10.50 -5.22 -6.08
CA GLN A 39 -10.21 -5.81 -7.40
C GLN A 39 -9.99 -4.74 -8.48
N TRP A 40 -10.85 -3.72 -8.54
CA TRP A 40 -10.67 -2.61 -9.48
C TRP A 40 -9.37 -1.86 -9.20
N LEU A 41 -9.14 -1.50 -7.94
CA LEU A 41 -7.96 -0.73 -7.56
C LEU A 41 -6.69 -1.50 -7.89
N SER A 42 -6.59 -2.78 -7.48
CA SER A 42 -5.43 -3.63 -7.77
C SER A 42 -5.16 -3.77 -9.28
N ALA A 43 -6.20 -3.89 -10.10
CA ALA A 43 -6.05 -3.94 -11.55
C ALA A 43 -5.49 -2.63 -12.12
N GLU A 44 -5.99 -1.47 -11.66
CA GLU A 44 -5.46 -0.16 -12.09
C GLU A 44 -4.01 0.05 -11.63
N LEU A 45 -3.70 -0.33 -10.38
CA LEU A 45 -2.33 -0.24 -9.86
C LEU A 45 -1.39 -1.12 -10.69
N CYS A 46 -1.78 -2.35 -11.02
CA CYS A 46 -0.99 -3.24 -11.88
C CYS A 46 -0.76 -2.62 -13.26
N GLY A 47 -1.80 -2.04 -13.87
CA GLY A 47 -1.68 -1.36 -15.17
C GLY A 47 -0.66 -0.22 -15.13
N LEU A 48 -0.75 0.67 -14.13
CA LEU A 48 0.19 1.79 -13.98
C LEU A 48 1.63 1.34 -13.75
N ILE A 49 1.82 0.33 -12.89
CA ILE A 49 3.14 -0.21 -12.57
C ILE A 49 3.74 -0.89 -13.81
N ASN A 50 2.97 -1.73 -14.50
CA ASN A 50 3.42 -2.42 -15.70
C ASN A 50 3.73 -1.44 -16.82
N ASP A 51 2.88 -0.44 -17.07
CA ASP A 51 3.12 0.58 -18.10
C ASP A 51 4.44 1.33 -17.86
N LYS A 52 4.73 1.71 -16.61
CA LYS A 52 6.00 2.38 -16.27
C LYS A 52 7.19 1.46 -16.50
N TYR A 53 7.14 0.26 -15.94
CA TYR A 53 8.31 -0.62 -15.90
C TYR A 53 8.48 -1.49 -17.14
N HIS A 54 7.49 -1.57 -18.03
CA HIS A 54 7.62 -2.36 -19.25
C HIS A 54 8.81 -1.91 -20.09
N GLU A 55 8.95 -0.60 -20.32
CA GLU A 55 10.08 -0.06 -21.07
C GLU A 55 11.38 -0.05 -20.26
N GLU A 56 11.32 0.38 -18.99
CA GLU A 56 12.51 0.47 -18.12
C GLU A 56 13.17 -0.90 -17.88
N SER A 57 12.37 -1.96 -17.78
CA SER A 57 12.84 -3.33 -17.53
C SER A 57 12.99 -4.19 -18.79
N ILE A 58 12.64 -3.66 -19.97
CA ILE A 58 12.56 -4.44 -21.22
C ILE A 58 11.62 -5.66 -21.03
N GLY A 59 10.47 -5.43 -20.39
CA GLY A 59 9.47 -6.45 -20.10
C GLY A 59 9.82 -7.46 -19.01
N ARG A 60 10.97 -7.35 -18.36
CA ARG A 60 11.43 -8.32 -17.35
C ARG A 60 10.70 -8.21 -16.03
N PHE A 61 10.28 -7.01 -15.65
CA PHE A 61 9.49 -6.78 -14.46
C PHE A 61 8.02 -6.62 -14.83
N PHE A 62 7.16 -7.31 -14.08
CA PHE A 62 5.71 -7.18 -14.22
C PHE A 62 5.02 -7.56 -12.93
N CYS A 63 3.75 -7.19 -12.83
CA CYS A 63 2.89 -7.57 -11.72
C CYS A 63 1.50 -7.99 -12.20
N TYR A 64 0.89 -8.87 -11.41
CA TYR A 64 -0.47 -9.37 -11.64
C TYR A 64 -1.34 -9.21 -10.40
N ASN A 65 -2.62 -8.94 -10.64
CA ASN A 65 -3.65 -9.08 -9.63
C ASN A 65 -4.01 -10.57 -9.49
N GLU A 66 -3.69 -11.16 -8.35
CA GLU A 66 -3.92 -12.59 -8.08
C GLU A 66 -5.29 -12.78 -7.40
N ASP A 67 -6.37 -12.68 -8.19
CA ASP A 67 -7.80 -12.70 -7.83
C ASP A 67 -8.22 -13.70 -6.73
N ALA A 68 -7.47 -14.79 -6.49
CA ALA A 68 -7.79 -15.84 -5.53
C ALA A 68 -6.85 -15.96 -4.31
N LYS A 69 -5.72 -15.23 -4.26
CA LYS A 69 -4.68 -15.47 -3.24
C LYS A 69 -4.15 -14.20 -2.58
N ARG A 70 -3.90 -13.14 -3.34
CA ARG A 70 -3.21 -11.90 -2.91
C ARG A 70 -3.55 -10.77 -3.88
N ASP A 71 -3.70 -9.54 -3.41
CA ASP A 71 -4.19 -8.49 -4.30
C ASP A 71 -3.20 -8.12 -5.43
N ILE A 72 -1.88 -8.10 -5.17
CA ILE A 72 -0.86 -7.83 -6.19
C ILE A 72 0.40 -8.68 -5.93
N THR A 73 0.95 -9.29 -6.97
CA THR A 73 2.25 -9.99 -6.93
C THR A 73 3.22 -9.39 -7.93
N PHE A 74 4.46 -9.17 -7.49
CA PHE A 74 5.54 -8.64 -8.31
C PHE A 74 6.48 -9.76 -8.76
N TYR A 75 6.83 -9.75 -10.04
CA TYR A 75 7.67 -10.77 -10.67
C TYR A 75 8.85 -10.15 -11.39
N VAL A 76 9.94 -10.91 -11.48
CA VAL A 76 11.04 -10.67 -12.40
C VAL A 76 11.30 -11.94 -13.19
N CYS A 77 11.41 -11.82 -14.51
CA CYS A 77 11.63 -12.95 -15.40
C CYS A 77 12.35 -12.50 -16.68
N ASP A 78 13.29 -13.30 -17.19
CA ASP A 78 13.74 -13.16 -18.57
C ASP A 78 12.74 -13.88 -19.50
N GLU A 79 12.68 -13.53 -20.79
CA GLU A 79 11.60 -13.95 -21.73
C GLU A 79 11.32 -15.48 -21.79
N HIS A 80 12.26 -16.32 -21.35
CA HIS A 80 12.18 -17.77 -21.42
C HIS A 80 12.33 -18.48 -20.05
N ASP A 81 12.41 -17.72 -18.96
CA ASP A 81 12.60 -18.28 -17.62
C ASP A 81 11.25 -18.48 -16.90
N GLU A 82 11.28 -19.17 -15.75
CA GLU A 82 10.14 -19.17 -14.84
C GLU A 82 10.10 -17.85 -14.05
N PRO A 83 8.92 -17.21 -13.89
CA PRO A 83 8.82 -15.96 -13.13
C PRO A 83 9.21 -16.12 -11.66
N GLU A 84 10.20 -15.34 -11.20
CA GLU A 84 10.57 -15.28 -9.79
C GLU A 84 9.73 -14.24 -9.06
N ILE A 85 9.09 -14.63 -7.95
CA ILE A 85 8.35 -13.70 -7.09
C ILE A 85 9.33 -12.81 -6.32
N LYS A 86 9.13 -11.50 -6.42
CA LYS A 86 9.92 -10.49 -5.69
C LYS A 86 9.19 -9.88 -4.52
N GLY A 87 7.86 -9.96 -4.47
CA GLY A 87 7.08 -9.47 -3.34
C GLY A 87 5.59 -9.52 -3.60
N HIS A 88 4.83 -9.16 -2.56
CA HIS A 88 3.39 -9.00 -2.67
C HIS A 88 2.90 -7.75 -1.96
N ALA A 89 1.80 -7.20 -2.47
CA ALA A 89 1.02 -6.22 -1.76
C ALA A 89 -0.42 -6.72 -1.62
N GLU A 90 -0.98 -6.55 -0.43
CA GLU A 90 -2.40 -6.75 -0.15
C GLU A 90 -3.06 -5.38 0.01
N VAL A 91 -4.11 -5.14 -0.77
CA VAL A 91 -4.79 -3.86 -0.91
C VAL A 91 -6.09 -3.88 -0.12
N LYS A 92 -6.36 -2.82 0.63
CA LYS A 92 -7.66 -2.65 1.32
C LYS A 92 -8.21 -1.26 1.11
N LEU A 93 -9.48 -1.19 0.73
CA LEU A 93 -10.22 0.06 0.64
C LEU A 93 -11.02 0.27 1.93
N ILE A 94 -10.82 1.43 2.55
CA ILE A 94 -11.49 1.80 3.78
C ILE A 94 -12.33 3.05 3.52
N TYR A 95 -13.63 2.94 3.78
CA TYR A 95 -14.58 4.05 3.71
C TYR A 95 -15.04 4.46 5.12
N PRO A 96 -15.67 5.64 5.28
CA PRO A 96 -16.35 6.09 6.50
C PRO A 96 -17.60 5.25 6.83
N LEU A 97 -17.43 3.94 6.99
CA LEU A 97 -18.45 2.96 7.36
C LEU A 97 -18.38 2.64 8.86
N HIS A 98 -19.26 1.75 9.34
CA HIS A 98 -19.30 1.31 10.74
C HIS A 98 -17.91 0.92 11.26
N ALA A 99 -17.55 1.46 12.43
CA ALA A 99 -16.25 1.27 13.07
C ALA A 99 -15.85 -0.21 13.22
N SER A 100 -16.80 -1.10 13.51
CA SER A 100 -16.54 -2.54 13.64
C SER A 100 -16.04 -3.17 12.35
N LYS A 101 -16.66 -2.84 11.20
CA LYS A 101 -16.23 -3.36 9.89
C LYS A 101 -14.85 -2.84 9.49
N ARG A 102 -14.62 -1.56 9.76
CA ARG A 102 -13.33 -0.91 9.52
C ARG A 102 -12.21 -1.58 10.33
N LYS A 103 -12.38 -1.71 11.65
CA LYS A 103 -11.41 -2.38 12.53
C LYS A 103 -11.16 -3.83 12.12
N ALA A 104 -12.22 -4.57 11.76
CA ALA A 104 -12.07 -5.93 11.26
C ALA A 104 -11.22 -5.97 9.97
N SER A 105 -11.44 -5.05 9.03
CA SER A 105 -10.65 -4.96 7.80
C SER A 105 -9.17 -4.65 8.08
N ILE A 106 -8.89 -3.71 8.99
CA ILE A 106 -7.53 -3.35 9.42
C ILE A 106 -6.82 -4.56 10.04
N ASN A 107 -7.45 -5.18 11.04
CA ASN A 107 -6.88 -6.32 11.74
C ASN A 107 -6.67 -7.52 10.82
N ASN A 108 -7.60 -7.77 9.88
CA ASN A 108 -7.46 -8.86 8.92
C ASN A 108 -6.23 -8.68 8.03
N LEU A 109 -6.00 -7.47 7.52
CA LEU A 109 -4.84 -7.17 6.69
C LEU A 109 -3.53 -7.32 7.49
N ILE A 110 -3.46 -6.69 8.67
CA ILE A 110 -2.27 -6.74 9.53
C ILE A 110 -1.95 -8.20 9.91
N ASN A 111 -2.94 -8.97 10.36
CA ASN A 111 -2.77 -10.39 10.69
C ASN A 111 -2.27 -11.21 9.48
N LYS A 112 -2.71 -10.89 8.26
CA LYS A 112 -2.24 -11.58 7.05
C LYS A 112 -0.76 -11.32 6.80
N ILE A 113 -0.34 -10.06 6.91
CA ILE A 113 1.05 -9.64 6.68
C ILE A 113 1.97 -10.19 7.76
N VAL A 114 1.56 -10.11 9.03
CA VAL A 114 2.33 -10.64 10.16
C VAL A 114 2.58 -12.14 10.00
N LYS A 115 1.58 -12.92 9.57
CA LYS A 115 1.75 -14.37 9.28
C LYS A 115 2.74 -14.65 8.14
N CYS A 116 2.99 -13.68 7.28
CA CYS A 116 3.93 -13.78 6.18
C CYS A 116 5.32 -13.19 6.50
N ASN A 117 5.59 -12.78 7.74
CA ASN A 117 6.87 -12.20 8.15
C ASN A 117 8.10 -13.13 7.91
N HIS A 118 7.88 -14.45 7.81
CA HIS A 118 8.89 -15.46 7.51
C HIS A 118 8.89 -15.90 6.03
N SER A 119 8.19 -15.18 5.16
CA SER A 119 8.18 -15.47 3.73
C SER A 119 9.54 -15.19 3.10
N GLU A 120 9.86 -15.85 1.98
CA GLU A 120 11.11 -15.65 1.23
C GLU A 120 11.18 -14.28 0.52
N TYR A 121 10.04 -13.59 0.43
CA TYR A 121 9.86 -12.29 -0.20
C TYR A 121 9.06 -11.33 0.72
N PRO A 122 9.22 -10.01 0.57
CA PRO A 122 8.44 -9.03 1.32
C PRO A 122 6.94 -9.13 1.03
N VAL A 123 6.13 -8.89 2.06
CA VAL A 123 4.67 -8.76 1.95
C VAL A 123 4.26 -7.45 2.60
N GLU A 124 3.56 -6.63 1.82
CA GLU A 124 3.11 -5.30 2.23
C GLU A 124 1.59 -5.22 2.31
N GLY A 125 1.11 -4.30 3.15
CA GLY A 125 -0.29 -3.91 3.24
C GLY A 125 -0.47 -2.48 2.78
N TRP A 126 -1.34 -2.26 1.81
CA TRP A 126 -1.66 -0.94 1.29
C TRP A 126 -3.11 -0.61 1.60
N PHE A 127 -3.31 0.30 2.55
CA PHE A 127 -4.62 0.85 2.86
C PHE A 127 -4.89 2.06 1.99
N PHE A 128 -6.07 2.12 1.37
CA PHE A 128 -6.59 3.27 0.65
C PHE A 128 -7.83 3.78 1.35
N LEU A 129 -7.69 4.93 2.00
CA LEU A 129 -8.72 5.58 2.79
C LEU A 129 -9.50 6.52 1.89
N VAL A 130 -10.77 6.22 1.61
CA VAL A 130 -11.59 6.95 0.65
C VAL A 130 -12.67 7.72 1.38
N TRP A 131 -12.58 9.04 1.37
CA TRP A 131 -13.62 9.93 1.87
C TRP A 131 -14.24 10.73 0.73
N ASN A 132 -15.54 10.96 0.79
CA ASN A 132 -16.22 11.89 -0.09
C ASN A 132 -17.27 12.70 0.67
N SER A 133 -17.67 13.83 0.10
CA SER A 133 -18.56 14.79 0.78
C SER A 133 -19.97 14.29 1.06
N TYR A 134 -20.36 13.07 0.66
CA TYR A 134 -21.59 12.45 1.16
C TYR A 134 -21.47 12.04 2.63
N TYR A 135 -20.25 11.83 3.13
CA TYR A 135 -20.01 11.45 4.52
C TYR A 135 -19.86 12.64 5.47
N GLU A 136 -19.85 13.87 4.96
CA GLU A 136 -19.62 15.10 5.75
C GLU A 136 -20.55 15.22 6.97
N GLY A 137 -21.78 14.72 6.87
CA GLY A 137 -22.74 14.73 7.99
C GLY A 137 -22.38 13.80 9.15
N ASN A 138 -21.48 12.84 8.95
CA ASN A 138 -21.04 11.87 9.97
C ASN A 138 -19.57 12.08 10.37
N TYR A 139 -18.71 12.42 9.41
CA TYR A 139 -17.28 12.61 9.59
C TYR A 139 -16.77 13.70 8.66
N THR A 140 -16.04 14.67 9.20
CA THR A 140 -15.17 15.51 8.37
C THR A 140 -14.08 14.62 7.76
N SER A 141 -13.46 15.07 6.65
CA SER A 141 -12.37 14.28 6.05
C SER A 141 -11.22 14.06 7.03
N ASN A 142 -10.89 15.09 7.81
CA ASN A 142 -9.78 15.05 8.76
C ASN A 142 -10.06 14.09 9.91
N ASP A 143 -11.26 14.15 10.49
CA ASP A 143 -11.62 13.21 11.58
C ASP A 143 -11.55 11.77 11.10
N PHE A 144 -12.07 11.49 9.90
CA PHE A 144 -12.00 10.16 9.33
C PHE A 144 -10.54 9.69 9.20
N PHE A 145 -9.69 10.46 8.52
CA PHE A 145 -8.30 10.06 8.30
C PHE A 145 -7.53 9.89 9.61
N SER A 146 -7.65 10.82 10.55
CA SER A 146 -6.98 10.73 11.85
C SER A 146 -7.43 9.51 12.68
N ILE A 147 -8.73 9.19 12.67
CA ILE A 147 -9.26 8.00 13.35
C ILE A 147 -8.69 6.73 12.73
N VAL A 148 -8.70 6.62 11.40
CA VAL A 148 -8.24 5.38 10.74
C VAL A 148 -6.73 5.22 10.88
N GLU A 149 -5.95 6.30 10.76
CA GLU A 149 -4.51 6.30 10.97
C GLU A 149 -4.16 5.81 12.38
N SER A 150 -4.83 6.34 13.40
CA SER A 150 -4.65 5.91 14.80
C SER A 150 -5.04 4.45 15.01
N GLU A 151 -6.11 3.97 14.36
CA GLU A 151 -6.50 2.55 14.42
C GLU A 151 -5.47 1.62 13.76
N ILE A 152 -4.90 2.02 12.61
CA ILE A 152 -3.84 1.26 11.92
C ILE A 152 -2.57 1.24 12.76
N GLN A 153 -2.12 2.40 13.27
CA GLN A 153 -0.93 2.51 14.11
C GLN A 153 -1.07 1.67 15.38
N GLY A 154 -2.24 1.72 16.03
CA GLY A 154 -2.53 0.93 17.22
C GLY A 154 -2.47 -0.58 16.95
N ALA A 155 -3.09 -1.04 15.86
CA ALA A 155 -3.08 -2.45 15.48
C ALA A 155 -1.68 -2.95 15.07
N VAL A 156 -0.88 -2.14 14.38
CA VAL A 156 0.52 -2.47 14.06
C VAL A 156 1.37 -2.58 15.33
N SER A 157 1.20 -1.63 16.26
CA SER A 157 1.92 -1.62 17.54
C SER A 157 1.57 -2.84 18.41
N GLU A 158 0.28 -3.20 18.48
CA GLU A 158 -0.18 -4.36 19.24
C GLU A 158 0.41 -5.67 18.71
N GLU A 159 0.49 -5.85 17.39
CA GLU A 159 1.08 -7.04 16.78
C GLU A 159 2.60 -7.08 16.93
N HIS A 160 3.26 -5.93 16.89
CA HIS A 160 4.68 -5.81 17.17
C HIS A 160 5.03 -6.30 18.59
N GLU A 161 4.28 -5.85 19.60
CA GLU A 161 4.47 -6.28 21.00
C GLU A 161 4.31 -7.80 21.19
N LYS A 162 3.40 -8.43 20.45
CA LYS A 162 3.15 -9.88 20.54
C LYS A 162 4.23 -10.73 19.91
N THR A 163 4.79 -10.28 18.79
CA THR A 163 5.66 -11.12 17.95
C THR A 163 7.14 -11.04 18.32
N ASN A 164 7.56 -10.04 19.10
CA ASN A 164 8.90 -9.90 19.71
C ASN A 164 10.09 -10.08 18.72
N SER A 165 9.84 -10.02 17.41
CA SER A 165 10.78 -10.46 16.37
C SER A 165 10.61 -9.77 15.01
N ALA A 166 9.96 -8.61 14.96
CA ALA A 166 9.86 -7.86 13.72
C ALA A 166 10.13 -6.38 13.91
N SER A 167 11.07 -5.81 13.16
CA SER A 167 11.09 -4.38 12.95
C SER A 167 9.97 -4.04 11.94
N TYR A 168 9.30 -2.90 12.10
CA TYR A 168 8.27 -2.43 11.17
C TYR A 168 8.55 -0.97 10.80
N ALA A 169 8.19 -0.59 9.57
CA ALA A 169 8.22 0.80 9.17
C ALA A 169 6.97 1.50 9.73
N ILE A 170 7.16 2.66 10.38
CA ILE A 170 6.03 3.44 10.89
C ILE A 170 5.10 3.77 9.71
N PRO A 171 3.81 3.42 9.80
CA PRO A 171 2.88 3.71 8.72
C PRO A 171 2.81 5.22 8.46
N GLN A 172 3.17 5.66 7.24
CA GLN A 172 3.02 7.05 6.83
C GLN A 172 1.85 7.20 5.87
N MET A 173 0.99 8.17 6.16
CA MET A 173 -0.14 8.50 5.32
C MET A 173 0.27 9.49 4.23
N VAL A 174 0.02 9.13 2.97
CA VAL A 174 0.27 9.97 1.80
C VAL A 174 -1.03 10.40 1.14
N ASP A 175 -1.07 11.63 0.64
CA ASP A 175 -2.21 12.13 -0.13
C ASP A 175 -2.24 11.48 -1.51
N PHE A 176 -3.32 10.78 -1.83
CA PHE A 176 -3.45 9.96 -3.04
C PHE A 176 -4.34 10.63 -4.10
N CYS A 177 -5.41 11.30 -3.67
CA CYS A 177 -6.29 12.08 -4.53
C CYS A 177 -6.94 13.19 -3.71
N ASP A 178 -6.95 14.43 -4.23
CA ASP A 178 -7.84 15.49 -3.75
C ASP A 178 -8.49 16.15 -4.97
N SER A 179 -9.78 15.84 -5.18
CA SER A 179 -10.48 16.23 -6.39
C SER A 179 -11.91 16.64 -6.10
N LYS A 180 -12.46 17.48 -6.98
CA LYS A 180 -13.87 17.84 -7.01
C LYS A 180 -14.45 17.44 -8.34
N ILE A 181 -15.53 16.67 -8.32
CA ILE A 181 -16.25 16.30 -9.54
C ILE A 181 -17.71 16.73 -9.48
N LYS A 182 -18.32 16.88 -10.65
CA LYS A 182 -19.76 17.10 -10.76
C LYS A 182 -20.47 15.76 -10.87
N TRP A 183 -21.30 15.41 -9.90
CA TRP A 183 -22.07 14.17 -9.88
C TRP A 183 -23.53 14.46 -9.53
N ARG A 184 -24.45 14.00 -10.38
CA ARG A 184 -25.89 14.26 -10.26
C ARG A 184 -26.24 15.74 -9.98
N GLY A 185 -25.54 16.65 -10.67
CA GLY A 185 -25.78 18.09 -10.57
C GLY A 185 -25.19 18.76 -9.32
N ARG A 186 -24.45 18.03 -8.47
CA ARG A 186 -23.75 18.58 -7.28
C ARG A 186 -22.24 18.46 -7.43
N ASN A 187 -21.50 19.38 -6.82
CA ASN A 187 -20.06 19.23 -6.66
C ASN A 187 -19.79 18.31 -5.47
N ILE A 188 -18.99 17.28 -5.69
CA ILE A 188 -18.61 16.29 -4.68
C ILE A 188 -17.10 16.37 -4.52
N SER A 189 -16.66 16.61 -3.29
CA SER A 189 -15.25 16.51 -2.93
C SER A 189 -14.90 15.05 -2.66
N ILE A 190 -13.77 14.61 -3.17
CA ILE A 190 -13.24 13.25 -3.05
C ILE A 190 -11.81 13.38 -2.58
N LYS A 191 -11.54 12.75 -1.45
CA LYS A 191 -10.22 12.70 -0.85
C LYS A 191 -9.83 11.25 -0.64
N VAL A 192 -8.69 10.85 -1.17
CA VAL A 192 -8.11 9.55 -0.93
C VAL A 192 -6.73 9.76 -0.31
N LYS A 193 -6.46 9.03 0.77
CA LYS A 193 -5.12 8.92 1.34
C LYS A 193 -4.70 7.46 1.36
N ALA A 194 -3.42 7.18 1.28
CA ALA A 194 -2.91 5.83 1.31
C ALA A 194 -1.91 5.64 2.46
N ILE A 195 -1.88 4.44 3.05
CA ILE A 195 -0.94 4.07 4.11
C ILE A 195 -0.34 2.72 3.74
N GLN A 196 0.98 2.64 3.74
CA GLN A 196 1.72 1.40 3.58
C GLN A 196 2.13 0.85 4.95
N VAL A 197 2.03 -0.47 5.12
CA VAL A 197 2.49 -1.20 6.30
C VAL A 197 3.27 -2.43 5.89
N THR A 198 4.31 -2.77 6.65
CA THR A 198 5.16 -3.93 6.38
C THR A 198 5.81 -4.41 7.68
N PHE A 199 5.98 -5.73 7.80
CA PHE A 199 6.67 -6.38 8.92
C PHE A 199 7.87 -7.13 8.39
N PHE A 200 9.04 -6.97 9.03
CA PHE A 200 10.27 -7.63 8.64
C PHE A 200 10.71 -8.62 9.69
N SER A 201 11.03 -9.86 9.32
CA SER A 201 11.77 -10.74 10.22
C SER A 201 13.22 -10.27 10.33
N THR A 202 13.79 -10.29 11.53
CA THR A 202 15.23 -10.09 11.76
C THR A 202 16.11 -11.11 11.02
N ASN A 203 15.56 -12.25 10.58
CA ASN A 203 16.25 -13.29 9.82
C ASN A 203 16.14 -13.12 8.29
N PHE A 204 15.63 -11.98 7.79
CA PHE A 204 15.58 -11.69 6.36
C PHE A 204 17.00 -11.41 5.83
N SER A 205 17.78 -12.49 5.72
CA SER A 205 19.22 -12.51 5.43
C SER A 205 19.60 -12.08 4.01
N ARG A 206 18.62 -11.79 3.15
CA ARG A 206 18.83 -11.19 1.82
C ARG A 206 19.12 -9.69 1.88
N TYR A 207 18.80 -9.02 2.98
CA TYR A 207 19.16 -7.62 3.21
C TYR A 207 20.42 -7.52 4.06
N LYS A 208 21.54 -8.06 3.56
CA LYS A 208 22.86 -7.71 4.09
C LYS A 208 23.31 -6.42 3.41
N ASN A 209 22.76 -5.30 3.85
CA ASN A 209 23.35 -3.98 3.64
C ASN A 209 22.86 -3.06 4.75
N ASP A 210 23.75 -2.19 5.22
CA ASP A 210 23.55 -1.18 6.26
C ASP A 210 22.35 -0.23 5.97
N GLU A 211 21.71 -0.33 4.80
CA GLU A 211 20.51 0.40 4.37
C GLU A 211 19.25 0.00 5.14
N ILE A 212 19.12 -1.26 5.56
CA ILE A 212 17.96 -1.71 6.37
C ILE A 212 18.03 -1.16 7.79
N GLU A 213 19.20 -1.06 8.41
CA GLU A 213 19.31 -0.41 9.72
C GLU A 213 18.84 1.05 9.67
N SER A 214 19.00 1.75 8.53
CA SER A 214 18.49 3.12 8.38
C SER A 214 16.96 3.22 8.26
N MET A 215 16.29 2.16 7.75
CA MET A 215 14.82 2.09 7.61
C MET A 215 14.11 1.41 8.80
N LEU A 216 14.85 0.65 9.63
CA LEU A 216 14.32 -0.12 10.77
C LEU A 216 14.38 0.62 12.12
N LEU A 217 14.81 1.88 12.15
CA LEU A 217 14.96 2.62 13.40
C LEU A 217 13.61 3.23 13.86
N ILE A 218 13.10 2.65 14.94
CA ILE A 218 11.97 3.16 15.72
C ILE A 218 12.15 4.68 15.95
N GLY A 219 11.14 5.48 15.59
CA GLY A 219 11.15 6.93 15.79
C GLY A 219 11.79 7.73 14.66
N ARG A 220 11.86 7.19 13.43
CA ARG A 220 12.32 7.93 12.23
C ARG A 220 11.33 7.88 11.07
N ASP A 221 11.36 8.88 10.20
CA ASP A 221 10.55 8.98 8.98
C ASP A 221 11.08 8.08 7.85
N ARG A 222 10.31 7.97 6.75
CA ARG A 222 10.68 7.16 5.57
C ARG A 222 11.95 7.61 4.83
N HIS A 223 12.55 8.73 5.24
CA HIS A 223 13.83 9.24 4.74
C HIS A 223 14.96 9.10 5.78
N GLY A 224 14.70 8.47 6.93
CA GLY A 224 15.67 8.25 7.99
C GLY A 224 15.88 9.45 8.94
N ASN A 225 14.97 10.44 8.95
CA ASN A 225 15.01 11.57 9.90
C ASN A 225 14.31 11.21 11.21
N GLU A 226 14.81 11.64 12.37
CA GLU A 226 14.10 11.46 13.66
C GLU A 226 12.77 12.24 13.71
N ILE A 227 11.72 11.58 14.21
CA ILE A 227 10.39 12.14 14.50
C ILE A 227 10.23 12.31 16.01
#